data_AF-A0A9W7XPV4-F1
#
_entry.id   AF-A0A9W7XPV4-F1
#
_cell.length_a   1.000
_cell.length_b   1.000
_cell.length_c   1.000
_cell.angle_alpha   90.00
_cell.angle_beta   90.00
_cell.angle_gamma   90.00
#
_symmetry.space_group_name_H-M   'P 1'
#
loop_
_entity.id
_entity.type
_entity.pdbx_description
1 polymer ?
#
loop_
_entity_poly.entity_id
_entity_poly.type
_entity_poly.pdbx_seq_one_letter_code
_entity_poly.pdbx_strand_id
1 'polypeptide(L)'
;MSQQPPADTAQSILRVFEPLSRTLENPVALGFLGLAAFFVIRSFVASFSKGPEQFSMKSVQQTSVPAQRDFTPRELSAYDGKDEGTALYIAVKGIVYDVSKSRGFYGPGGAYANFSGRDASRGLAMSSFGTEMLADLDGPIDALDDLDNTEMDSLDEWAGFFAGKYVPVGRLVNPPEVAAAAAAVAASESKKEA
;
A
#
# COMPACT_ATOMS: atom_id res chain seq x y z
N MET A 1 -6.10 53.34 -35.14
CA MET A 1 -4.90 52.50 -34.90
C MET A 1 -5.37 51.13 -34.46
N SER A 2 -5.57 50.22 -35.41
CA SER A 2 -5.88 48.82 -35.13
C SER A 2 -4.83 48.00 -35.85
N GLN A 3 -3.79 47.58 -35.14
CA GLN A 3 -2.76 46.70 -35.70
C GLN A 3 -3.32 45.28 -35.75
N GLN A 4 -3.48 44.77 -36.96
CA GLN A 4 -3.74 43.35 -37.19
C GLN A 4 -2.41 42.60 -37.08
N PRO A 5 -2.31 41.51 -36.28
CA PRO A 5 -1.05 40.79 -36.14
C PRO A 5 -0.65 40.10 -37.46
N PRO A 6 0.66 39.99 -37.75
CA PRO A 6 1.15 39.37 -38.99
C PRO A 6 0.83 37.86 -39.01
N ALA A 7 0.45 37.38 -40.20
CA ALA A 7 0.02 36.01 -40.49
C ALA A 7 1.06 34.91 -40.17
N ASP A 8 2.26 35.28 -39.71
CA ASP A 8 3.37 34.38 -39.39
C ASP A 8 3.24 33.67 -38.02
N THR A 9 2.37 34.18 -37.14
CA THR A 9 2.19 33.61 -35.79
C THR A 9 1.47 32.26 -35.83
N ALA A 10 0.50 32.09 -36.74
CA ALA A 10 -0.24 30.85 -36.89
C ALA A 10 0.62 29.70 -37.47
N GLN A 11 1.56 30.03 -38.38
CA GLN A 11 2.47 29.03 -38.95
C GLN A 11 3.52 28.54 -37.94
N SER A 12 3.88 29.39 -36.97
CA SER A 12 4.86 29.04 -35.93
C SER A 12 4.28 28.08 -34.88
N ILE A 13 3.00 28.23 -34.51
CA ILE A 13 2.31 27.34 -33.56
C ILE A 13 2.07 25.95 -34.16
N LEU A 14 1.82 25.87 -35.47
CA LEU A 14 1.59 24.60 -36.18
C LEU A 14 2.86 23.76 -36.37
N ARG A 15 4.06 24.35 -36.21
CA ARG A 15 5.34 23.60 -36.29
C ARG A 15 5.74 22.92 -34.97
N VAL A 16 5.19 23.35 -33.84
CA VAL A 16 5.48 22.74 -32.53
C VAL A 16 4.86 21.34 -32.40
N PHE A 17 3.76 21.07 -33.13
CA PHE A 17 3.01 19.82 -33.07
C PHE A 17 3.31 18.82 -34.21
N GLU A 18 4.21 19.15 -35.14
CA GLU A 18 4.50 18.29 -36.28
C GLU A 18 5.23 16.94 -35.98
N PRO A 19 6.06 16.76 -34.93
CA PRO A 19 6.72 15.47 -34.72
C PRO A 19 5.79 14.39 -34.16
N LEU A 20 4.64 14.78 -33.60
CA LEU A 20 3.72 13.83 -32.96
C LEU A 20 2.84 13.08 -33.98
N SER A 21 2.37 13.76 -35.03
CA SER A 21 1.56 13.13 -36.08
C SER A 21 2.37 12.16 -36.96
N ARG A 22 3.66 12.45 -37.21
CA ARG A 22 4.54 11.54 -37.98
C ARG A 22 4.89 10.25 -37.25
N THR A 23 4.80 10.24 -35.92
CA THR A 23 5.06 9.04 -35.12
C THR A 23 3.84 8.10 -35.11
N LEU A 24 2.63 8.65 -35.21
CA LEU A 24 1.36 7.89 -35.27
C LEU A 24 1.05 7.30 -36.65
N GLU A 25 1.63 7.82 -37.73
CA GLU A 25 1.47 7.28 -39.09
C GLU A 25 2.56 6.28 -39.48
N ASN A 26 3.61 6.11 -38.67
CA ASN A 26 4.67 5.15 -38.97
C ASN A 26 4.29 3.76 -38.43
N PRO A 27 3.90 2.81 -39.29
CA PRO A 27 3.50 1.47 -38.85
C PRO A 27 4.66 0.74 -38.16
N VAL A 28 5.91 1.12 -38.45
CA VAL A 28 7.10 0.58 -37.79
C VAL A 28 7.22 1.10 -36.35
N ALA A 29 6.97 2.40 -36.12
CA ALA A 29 7.01 2.98 -34.76
C ALA A 29 5.86 2.47 -33.88
N LEU A 30 4.66 2.32 -34.46
CA LEU A 30 3.51 1.67 -33.80
C LEU A 30 3.81 0.20 -33.46
N GLY A 31 4.49 -0.51 -34.36
CA GLY A 31 4.96 -1.87 -34.12
C GLY A 31 5.94 -1.95 -32.94
N PHE A 32 6.91 -1.04 -32.85
CA PHE A 32 7.85 -0.99 -31.72
C PHE A 32 7.19 -0.59 -30.40
N LEU A 33 6.23 0.34 -30.40
CA LEU A 33 5.49 0.73 -29.21
C LEU A 33 4.56 -0.40 -28.71
N GLY A 34 3.89 -1.10 -29.64
CA GLY A 34 3.11 -2.28 -29.35
C GLY A 34 3.96 -3.45 -28.85
N LEU A 35 5.16 -3.66 -29.42
CA LEU A 35 6.12 -4.65 -28.94
C LEU A 35 6.65 -4.30 -27.55
N ALA A 36 6.99 -3.03 -27.29
CA ALA A 36 7.42 -2.57 -25.98
C ALA A 36 6.30 -2.72 -24.94
N ALA A 37 5.07 -2.31 -25.26
CA ALA A 37 3.90 -2.52 -24.42
C ALA A 37 3.62 -4.01 -24.21
N PHE A 38 3.73 -4.84 -25.24
CA PHE A 38 3.62 -6.30 -25.13
C PHE A 38 4.71 -6.87 -24.24
N PHE A 39 5.96 -6.42 -24.32
CA PHE A 39 7.03 -6.88 -23.43
C PHE A 39 6.87 -6.36 -22.01
N VAL A 40 6.33 -5.17 -21.79
CA VAL A 40 6.02 -4.65 -20.45
C VAL A 40 4.83 -5.37 -19.84
N ILE A 41 3.73 -5.53 -20.59
CA ILE A 41 2.55 -6.31 -20.18
C ILE A 41 2.93 -7.77 -20.02
N ARG A 42 3.74 -8.36 -20.89
CA ARG A 42 4.25 -9.73 -20.75
C ARG A 42 5.28 -9.83 -19.63
N SER A 43 6.07 -8.80 -19.32
CA SER A 43 6.97 -8.79 -18.16
C SER A 43 6.16 -8.70 -16.87
N PHE A 44 5.09 -7.93 -16.86
CA PHE A 44 4.17 -7.80 -15.73
C PHE A 44 3.31 -9.06 -15.56
N VAL A 45 2.70 -9.56 -16.63
CA VAL A 45 1.96 -10.83 -16.67
C VAL A 45 2.90 -12.00 -16.43
N ALA A 46 4.14 -12.04 -16.90
CA ALA A 46 5.10 -13.09 -16.55
C ALA A 46 5.67 -12.92 -15.14
N SER A 47 5.73 -11.70 -14.59
CA SER A 47 6.01 -11.49 -13.16
C SER A 47 4.84 -11.95 -12.28
N PHE A 48 3.62 -11.94 -12.81
CA PHE A 48 2.42 -12.50 -12.17
C PHE A 48 2.14 -13.98 -12.53
N SER A 49 2.66 -14.48 -13.67
CA SER A 49 2.43 -15.84 -14.25
C SER A 49 3.63 -16.77 -14.13
N LYS A 50 4.78 -16.27 -13.63
CA LYS A 50 5.48 -16.99 -12.57
C LYS A 50 4.54 -16.90 -11.35
N GLY A 51 3.32 -17.48 -11.36
CA GLY A 51 3.16 -18.93 -11.24
C GLY A 51 3.99 -19.31 -10.03
N PRO A 52 3.40 -19.52 -8.83
CA PRO A 52 4.15 -19.59 -7.59
C PRO A 52 5.29 -20.56 -7.81
N GLU A 53 6.51 -20.01 -7.96
CA GLU A 53 7.76 -20.73 -7.81
C GLU A 53 7.51 -21.59 -6.60
N GLN A 54 7.47 -22.91 -6.84
CA GLN A 54 6.91 -23.87 -5.92
C GLN A 54 7.43 -23.48 -4.56
N PHE A 55 6.55 -22.89 -3.74
CA PHE A 55 6.73 -22.87 -2.31
C PHE A 55 6.65 -24.35 -2.00
N SER A 56 7.81 -25.00 -2.15
CA SER A 56 8.09 -26.29 -1.62
C SER A 56 7.61 -26.14 -0.20
N MET A 57 6.45 -26.73 0.08
CA MET A 57 6.04 -27.09 1.40
C MET A 57 7.10 -28.08 1.90
N LYS A 58 8.34 -27.63 2.07
CA LYS A 58 9.07 -27.91 3.28
C LYS A 58 8.22 -27.25 4.35
N SER A 59 7.25 -28.05 4.80
CA SER A 59 6.73 -28.07 6.15
C SER A 59 6.97 -26.76 6.86
N VAL A 60 5.90 -25.98 7.05
CA VAL A 60 5.84 -25.07 8.18
C VAL A 60 6.08 -25.96 9.39
N GLN A 61 7.35 -26.08 9.78
CA GLN A 61 7.75 -26.62 11.06
C GLN A 61 7.28 -25.56 12.04
N GLN A 62 5.99 -25.66 12.36
CA GLN A 62 5.26 -24.82 13.28
C GLN A 62 5.90 -25.04 14.65
N THR A 63 6.93 -24.25 14.93
CA THR A 63 7.43 -24.05 16.27
C THR A 63 6.59 -22.94 16.86
N SER A 64 5.57 -23.36 17.62
CA SER A 64 4.59 -22.53 18.34
C SER A 64 3.81 -21.53 17.47
N VAL A 65 2.48 -21.63 17.47
CA VAL A 65 1.65 -20.46 17.13
C VAL A 65 2.14 -19.34 18.05
N PRO A 66 2.73 -18.24 17.54
CA PRO A 66 3.14 -17.14 18.39
C PRO A 66 1.88 -16.72 19.15
N ALA A 67 1.99 -16.61 20.48
CA ALA A 67 0.86 -16.20 21.31
C ALA A 67 0.29 -14.92 20.71
N GLN A 68 -0.97 -14.98 20.26
CA GLN A 68 -1.64 -13.80 19.73
C GLN A 68 -1.65 -12.76 20.84
N ARG A 69 -0.95 -11.66 20.61
CA ARG A 69 -0.86 -10.54 21.54
C ARG A 69 -1.37 -9.29 20.88
N ASP A 70 -1.81 -8.36 21.71
CA ASP A 70 -2.13 -7.03 21.25
C ASP A 70 -0.85 -6.22 21.08
N PHE A 71 -0.82 -5.36 20.07
CA PHE A 71 0.27 -4.46 19.74
C PHE A 71 -0.25 -3.05 19.67
N THR A 72 0.43 -2.11 20.32
CA THR A 72 0.26 -0.68 20.04
C THR A 72 1.04 -0.29 18.77
N PRO A 73 0.71 0.83 18.09
CA PRO A 73 1.48 1.30 16.93
C PRO A 73 2.98 1.47 17.26
N ARG A 74 3.30 1.99 18.44
CA ARG A 74 4.67 2.11 18.94
C ARG A 74 5.36 0.76 19.12
N GLU A 75 4.71 -0.23 19.72
CA GLU A 75 5.29 -1.59 19.84
C GLU A 75 5.46 -2.26 18.49
N LEU A 76 4.51 -2.06 17.57
CA LEU A 76 4.58 -2.60 16.23
C LEU A 76 5.77 -2.02 15.44
N SER A 77 6.11 -0.75 15.66
CA SER A 77 7.23 -0.08 14.98
C SER A 77 8.60 -0.71 15.24
N ALA A 78 8.76 -1.48 16.32
CA ALA A 78 9.98 -2.24 16.59
C ALA A 78 10.18 -3.44 15.65
N TYR A 79 9.15 -3.82 14.89
CA TYR A 79 9.14 -4.96 13.96
C TYR A 79 9.23 -4.50 12.50
N ASP A 80 10.09 -3.52 12.22
CA ASP A 80 10.32 -2.96 10.89
C ASP A 80 11.30 -3.80 10.03
N GLY A 81 11.94 -4.81 10.63
CA GLY A 81 12.89 -5.67 9.96
C GLY A 81 14.15 -4.96 9.47
N LYS A 82 14.57 -3.85 10.11
CA LYS A 82 15.85 -3.20 9.80
C LYS A 82 17.06 -4.03 10.21
N ASP A 83 17.03 -4.59 11.41
CA ASP A 83 18.12 -5.40 11.93
C ASP A 83 18.03 -6.85 11.45
N GLU A 84 19.18 -7.45 11.12
CA GLU A 84 19.27 -8.86 10.73
C GLU A 84 18.75 -9.76 11.86
N GLY A 85 17.75 -10.60 11.55
CA GLY A 85 17.12 -11.49 12.52
C GLY A 85 15.88 -10.93 13.24
N THR A 86 15.60 -9.63 13.13
CA THR A 86 14.36 -9.05 13.67
C THR A 86 13.16 -9.45 12.79
N ALA A 87 12.07 -9.87 13.43
CA ALA A 87 10.83 -10.21 12.75
C ALA A 87 10.21 -8.95 12.12
N LEU A 88 9.51 -9.14 11.00
CA LEU A 88 8.91 -8.06 10.23
C LEU A 88 7.39 -8.21 10.27
N TYR A 89 6.71 -7.25 10.89
CA TYR A 89 5.26 -7.27 11.06
C TYR A 89 4.59 -6.10 10.34
N ILE A 90 3.36 -6.32 9.88
CA ILE A 90 2.52 -5.29 9.26
C ILE A 90 1.11 -5.44 9.81
N ALA A 91 0.46 -4.33 10.16
CA ALA A 91 -0.96 -4.33 10.49
C ALA A 91 -1.80 -4.00 9.26
N VAL A 92 -2.87 -4.78 9.05
CA VAL A 92 -3.87 -4.57 8.01
C VAL A 92 -5.25 -4.79 8.62
N LYS A 93 -6.10 -3.77 8.54
CA LYS A 93 -7.46 -3.73 9.11
C LYS A 93 -7.49 -4.19 10.57
N GLY A 94 -6.54 -3.70 11.37
CA GLY A 94 -6.42 -4.01 12.80
C GLY A 94 -5.84 -5.38 13.14
N ILE A 95 -5.47 -6.21 12.16
CA ILE A 95 -4.80 -7.50 12.38
C ILE A 95 -3.31 -7.40 12.05
N VAL A 96 -2.46 -7.90 12.94
CA VAL A 96 -1.01 -7.89 12.76
C VAL A 96 -0.56 -9.21 12.15
N TYR A 97 0.17 -9.14 11.03
CA TYR A 97 0.68 -10.29 10.29
C TYR A 97 2.20 -10.37 10.30
N ASP A 98 2.73 -11.59 10.41
CA ASP A 98 4.15 -11.87 10.19
C ASP A 98 4.46 -12.04 8.70
N VAL A 99 5.14 -11.03 8.16
CA VAL A 99 5.56 -10.95 6.75
C VAL A 99 7.07 -11.19 6.60
N SER A 100 7.75 -11.72 7.62
CA SER A 100 9.20 -11.99 7.61
C SER A 100 9.64 -12.88 6.43
N LYS A 101 8.76 -13.78 5.97
CA LYS A 101 8.99 -14.62 4.78
C LYS A 101 9.09 -13.82 3.47
N SER A 102 8.56 -12.61 3.44
CA SER A 102 8.56 -11.69 2.29
C SER A 102 9.44 -10.47 2.52
N ARG A 103 10.54 -10.63 3.26
CA ARG A 103 11.51 -9.56 3.57
C ARG A 103 12.09 -8.87 2.34
N GLY A 104 12.14 -9.51 1.16
CA GLY A 104 12.56 -8.83 -0.07
C GLY A 104 11.62 -7.70 -0.53
N PHE A 105 10.34 -7.73 -0.10
CA PHE A 105 9.33 -6.74 -0.48
C PHE A 105 9.12 -5.68 0.60
N TYR A 106 9.09 -6.10 1.87
CA TYR A 106 8.81 -5.23 3.01
C TYR A 106 10.07 -4.89 3.81
N GLY A 107 11.15 -5.64 3.69
CA GLY A 107 12.40 -5.32 4.38
C GLY A 107 13.08 -4.05 3.82
N PRO A 108 14.18 -3.62 4.44
CA PRO A 108 14.95 -2.46 4.00
C PRO A 108 15.30 -2.51 2.51
N GLY A 109 14.97 -1.44 1.79
CA GLY A 109 15.17 -1.33 0.34
C GLY A 109 14.10 -2.02 -0.52
N GLY A 110 13.11 -2.68 0.08
CA GLY A 110 11.94 -3.22 -0.60
C GLY A 110 10.97 -2.12 -1.04
N ALA A 111 10.16 -2.41 -2.07
CA ALA A 111 9.18 -1.47 -2.61
C ALA A 111 8.07 -1.06 -1.61
N TYR A 112 7.84 -1.89 -0.60
CA TYR A 112 6.80 -1.70 0.41
C TYR A 112 7.38 -1.56 1.83
N ALA A 113 8.64 -1.12 1.93
CA ALA A 113 9.34 -0.99 3.20
C ALA A 113 8.75 0.10 4.13
N ASN A 114 7.97 1.02 3.57
CA ASN A 114 7.25 2.06 4.29
C ASN A 114 6.20 1.51 5.26
N PHE A 115 5.62 0.34 4.98
CA PHE A 115 4.59 -0.28 5.81
C PHE A 115 5.13 -1.18 6.93
N SER A 116 6.44 -1.41 6.96
CA SER A 116 7.08 -2.31 7.91
C SER A 116 7.02 -1.75 9.32
N GLY A 117 6.46 -2.53 10.24
CA GLY A 117 6.19 -2.11 11.61
C GLY A 117 5.07 -1.07 11.72
N ARG A 118 4.20 -0.93 10.72
CA ARG A 118 3.14 0.10 10.70
C ARG A 118 1.77 -0.50 10.38
N ASP A 119 0.74 0.31 10.61
CA ASP A 119 -0.57 0.10 10.04
C ASP A 119 -0.58 0.55 8.58
N ALA A 120 -0.81 -0.41 7.68
CA ALA A 120 -0.84 -0.20 6.24
C ALA A 120 -2.27 0.02 5.72
N SER A 121 -3.30 -0.03 6.58
CA SER A 121 -4.70 -0.07 6.16
C SER A 121 -5.09 1.07 5.23
N ARG A 122 -4.82 2.33 5.61
CA ARG A 122 -5.13 3.49 4.75
C ARG A 122 -4.35 3.48 3.44
N GLY A 123 -3.04 3.21 3.50
CA GLY A 123 -2.20 3.14 2.30
C GLY A 123 -2.68 2.08 1.31
N LEU A 124 -3.13 0.93 1.80
CA LEU A 124 -3.70 -0.15 0.99
C LEU A 124 -5.08 0.21 0.43
N ALA A 125 -5.94 0.83 1.24
CA ALA A 125 -7.26 1.28 0.82
C ALA A 125 -7.18 2.30 -0.34
N MET A 126 -6.31 3.30 -0.18
CA MET A 126 -6.14 4.40 -1.13
C MET A 126 -5.13 4.10 -2.24
N SER A 127 -4.56 2.90 -2.28
CA SER A 127 -3.49 2.50 -3.20
C SER A 127 -2.30 3.48 -3.22
N SER A 128 -1.95 4.04 -2.05
CA SER A 128 -0.88 5.02 -1.89
C SER A 128 0.20 4.51 -0.94
N PHE A 129 1.46 4.71 -1.33
CA PHE A 129 2.65 4.37 -0.55
C PHE A 129 3.30 5.60 0.10
N GLY A 130 2.60 6.73 0.05
CA GLY A 130 3.07 7.97 0.64
C GLY A 130 3.24 7.87 2.16
N THR A 131 4.22 8.60 2.68
CA THR A 131 4.49 8.64 4.14
C THR A 131 3.39 9.36 4.91
N GLU A 132 2.63 10.21 4.23
CA GLU A 132 1.44 10.89 4.74
C GLU A 132 0.29 9.94 5.08
N MET A 133 0.28 8.73 4.52
CA MET A 133 -0.74 7.71 4.78
C MET A 133 -0.41 6.85 6.01
N LEU A 134 0.75 7.05 6.63
CA LEU A 134 1.16 6.27 7.79
C LEU A 134 0.61 6.91 9.06
N ALA A 135 -0.20 6.15 9.81
CA ALA A 135 -0.74 6.58 11.09
C ALA A 135 0.39 6.93 12.09
N ASP A 136 0.13 7.92 12.94
CA ASP A 136 1.05 8.31 14.01
C ASP A 136 1.30 7.14 14.98
N LEU A 137 2.52 7.06 15.51
CA LEU A 137 2.92 5.99 16.42
C LEU A 137 2.38 6.19 17.85
N ASP A 138 2.16 7.45 18.23
CA ASP A 138 1.63 7.83 19.55
C ASP A 138 0.15 8.23 19.51
N GLY A 139 -0.39 8.40 18.31
CA GLY A 139 -1.77 8.78 18.09
C GLY A 139 -2.77 7.63 18.23
N PRO A 140 -4.07 7.94 18.15
CA PRO A 140 -5.09 6.92 17.95
C PRO A 140 -4.83 6.14 16.66
N ILE A 141 -5.20 4.86 16.66
CA ILE A 141 -5.33 4.07 15.44
C ILE A 141 -6.31 4.79 14.51
N ASP A 142 -5.96 4.75 13.24
CA ASP A 142 -6.79 5.28 12.18
C ASP A 142 -8.17 4.60 12.16
N ALA A 143 -9.22 5.40 12.29
CA ALA A 143 -10.59 4.92 12.32
C ALA A 143 -11.08 4.47 10.93
N LEU A 144 -10.45 4.95 9.86
CA LEU A 144 -10.80 4.65 8.46
C LEU A 144 -12.28 4.95 8.13
N ASP A 145 -12.90 5.87 8.87
CA ASP A 145 -14.32 6.25 8.76
C ASP A 145 -14.60 7.23 7.62
N ASP A 146 -13.55 7.84 7.09
CA ASP A 146 -13.56 8.74 5.95
C ASP A 146 -13.36 8.04 4.60
N LEU A 147 -13.10 6.72 4.60
CA LEU A 147 -12.96 5.92 3.38
C LEU A 147 -14.30 5.76 2.67
N ASP A 148 -14.30 5.90 1.34
CA ASP A 148 -15.46 5.58 0.53
C ASP A 148 -15.65 4.05 0.36
N ASN A 149 -16.78 3.64 -0.23
CA ASN A 149 -17.07 2.21 -0.42
C ASN A 149 -16.04 1.49 -1.30
N THR A 150 -15.46 2.17 -2.29
CA THR A 150 -14.48 1.58 -3.21
C THR A 150 -13.14 1.38 -2.50
N GLU A 151 -12.74 2.36 -1.68
CA GLU A 151 -11.54 2.28 -0.85
C GLU A 151 -11.68 1.20 0.23
N MET A 152 -12.86 1.07 0.83
CA MET A 152 -13.17 0.01 1.79
C MET A 152 -13.17 -1.39 1.15
N ASP A 153 -13.79 -1.54 -0.03
CA ASP A 153 -13.77 -2.81 -0.78
C ASP A 153 -12.33 -3.21 -1.12
N SER A 154 -11.50 -2.24 -1.55
CA SER A 154 -10.08 -2.45 -1.83
C SER A 154 -9.33 -2.92 -0.59
N LEU A 155 -9.60 -2.29 0.58
CA LEU A 155 -9.00 -2.71 1.85
C LEU A 155 -9.42 -4.13 2.25
N ASP A 156 -10.66 -4.51 2.00
CA ASP A 156 -11.17 -5.85 2.29
C ASP A 156 -10.51 -6.93 1.42
N GLU A 157 -10.31 -6.65 0.15
CA GLU A 157 -9.54 -7.54 -0.74
C GLU A 157 -8.10 -7.72 -0.24
N TRP A 158 -7.44 -6.63 0.14
CA TRP A 158 -6.10 -6.68 0.73
C TRP A 158 -6.07 -7.47 2.04
N ALA A 159 -7.05 -7.25 2.93
CA ALA A 159 -7.16 -7.99 4.18
C ALA A 159 -7.31 -9.50 3.93
N GLY A 160 -8.13 -9.88 2.94
CA GLY A 160 -8.28 -11.28 2.51
C GLY A 160 -6.99 -11.87 1.94
N PHE A 161 -6.27 -11.12 1.12
CA PHE A 161 -4.96 -11.54 0.59
C PHE A 161 -3.94 -11.78 1.70
N PHE A 162 -3.84 -10.86 2.67
CA PHE A 162 -2.92 -11.01 3.80
C PHE A 162 -3.29 -12.20 4.70
N ALA A 163 -4.59 -12.40 4.98
CA ALA A 163 -5.07 -13.53 5.76
C ALA A 163 -4.78 -14.88 5.10
N GLY A 164 -4.79 -14.95 3.76
CA GLY A 164 -4.46 -16.18 3.03
C GLY A 164 -2.96 -16.46 2.91
N LYS A 165 -2.11 -15.42 2.94
CA LYS A 165 -0.67 -15.52 2.64
C LYS A 165 0.22 -15.53 3.89
N TYR A 166 -0.16 -14.81 4.94
CA TYR A 166 0.68 -14.57 6.12
C TYR A 166 0.04 -15.08 7.40
N VAL A 167 0.87 -15.26 8.44
CA VAL A 167 0.41 -15.77 9.73
C VAL A 167 -0.06 -14.59 10.58
N PRO A 168 -1.30 -14.57 11.09
CA PRO A 168 -1.73 -13.57 12.05
C PRO A 168 -1.06 -13.80 13.40
N VAL A 169 -0.37 -12.78 13.91
CA VAL A 169 0.38 -12.82 15.18
C VAL A 169 -0.26 -11.98 16.29
N GLY A 170 -1.29 -11.20 15.97
CA GLY A 170 -1.92 -10.32 16.96
C GLY A 170 -2.94 -9.35 16.37
N ARG A 171 -3.33 -8.39 17.21
CA ARG A 171 -4.22 -7.28 16.84
C ARG A 171 -3.56 -5.95 17.16
N LEU A 172 -3.88 -4.93 16.37
CA LEU A 172 -3.48 -3.56 16.64
C LEU A 172 -4.49 -2.93 17.59
N VAL A 173 -4.04 -2.39 18.72
CA VAL A 173 -4.87 -1.75 19.74
C VAL A 173 -4.39 -0.34 20.05
N ASN A 174 -5.32 0.54 20.43
CA ASN A 174 -4.97 1.89 20.82
C ASN A 174 -4.03 1.87 22.03
N PRO A 175 -3.08 2.82 22.12
CA PRO A 175 -2.29 3.02 23.33
C PRO A 175 -3.20 3.16 24.56
N PRO A 176 -2.83 2.61 25.73
CA PRO A 176 -3.69 2.59 26.91
C PRO A 176 -4.13 3.99 27.36
N GLU A 177 -3.32 5.02 27.13
CA GLU A 177 -3.65 6.42 27.40
C GLU A 177 -4.79 6.94 26.51
N VAL A 178 -4.76 6.60 25.21
CA VAL A 178 -5.81 6.94 24.24
C VAL A 178 -7.07 6.11 24.48
N ALA A 179 -6.90 4.81 24.80
CA ALA A 179 -8.00 3.92 25.11
C ALA A 179 -8.75 4.36 26.39
N ALA A 180 -8.02 4.80 27.42
CA ALA A 180 -8.61 5.34 28.65
C ALA A 180 -9.36 6.65 28.39
N ALA A 181 -8.82 7.53 27.55
CA ALA A 181 -9.50 8.77 27.14
C ALA A 181 -10.78 8.47 26.35
N ALA A 182 -10.75 7.55 25.39
CA ALA A 182 -11.92 7.13 24.63
C ALA A 182 -13.00 6.50 25.52
N ALA A 183 -12.60 5.64 26.47
CA ALA A 183 -13.52 5.03 27.43
C ALA A 183 -14.17 6.06 28.37
N ALA A 184 -13.42 7.08 28.80
CA ALA A 184 -13.95 8.16 29.63
C ALA A 184 -14.97 9.04 28.88
N VAL A 185 -14.75 9.29 27.58
CA VAL A 185 -15.69 10.01 26.72
C VAL A 185 -16.99 9.21 26.54
N ALA A 186 -16.89 7.92 26.21
CA ALA A 186 -18.07 7.05 26.07
C ALA A 186 -18.88 6.92 27.38
N ALA A 187 -18.21 6.90 28.53
CA ALA A 187 -18.90 6.89 29.83
C ALA A 187 -19.65 8.21 30.10
N SER A 188 -19.17 9.34 29.59
CA SER A 188 -19.81 10.65 29.76
C SER A 188 -21.02 10.88 28.85
N GLU A 189 -21.06 10.24 27.67
CA GLU A 189 -22.20 10.32 26.75
C GLU A 189 -23.41 9.52 27.24
N SER A 190 -23.20 8.37 27.89
CA SER A 190 -24.29 7.56 28.47
C SER A 190 -25.07 8.25 29.59
N LYS A 191 -24.54 9.36 30.16
CA LYS A 191 -25.18 10.09 31.27
C LYS A 191 -25.98 11.32 30.81
N LYS A 192 -26.03 11.62 29.51
CA LYS A 192 -26.75 12.79 28.98
C LYS A 192 -28.14 12.49 28.41
N GLU A 193 -28.54 11.21 28.36
CA GLU A 193 -29.87 10.76 27.93
C GLU A 193 -30.71 10.13 29.06
N ALA A 194 -30.26 10.20 30.32
CA ALA A 194 -31.00 9.73 31.49
C ALA A 194 -31.60 10.88 32.31
#